data_AF-A0A919YA23-F1
#
_entry.id   AF-A0A919YA23-F1
#
_cell.length_a   1.000
_cell.length_b   1.000
_cell.length_c   1.000
_cell.angle_alpha   90.00
_cell.angle_beta   90.00
_cell.angle_gamma   90.00
#
_symmetry.space_group_name_H-M   'P 1'
#
loop_
_entity.id
_entity.type
_entity.pdbx_description
1 polymer ?
#
loop_
_entity_poly.entity_id
_entity_poly.type
_entity_poly.pdbx_seq_one_letter_code
_entity_poly.pdbx_strand_id
1 'polypeptide(L)'
;MEKKMNDLYRIIAETIDQMIPVEWAEFYFNGEVENGEGGVFFFFKPINVDDYVYSLDIPNKYNINSNEYNQLENRLFKTTNDLKNIFLENGQEPWFSIHYETYL
;
A
#
# COMPACT_ATOMS: atom_id res chain seq x y z
N MET A 1 -17.44 -11.74 5.21
CA MET A 1 -16.28 -11.06 5.78
C MET A 1 -15.03 -11.36 4.97
N GLU A 2 -14.55 -12.60 4.98
CA GLU A 2 -13.33 -13.03 4.29
C GLU A 2 -13.23 -12.62 2.81
N LYS A 3 -14.28 -12.88 2.00
CA LYS A 3 -14.30 -12.46 0.59
C LYS A 3 -14.07 -10.95 0.40
N LYS A 4 -14.76 -10.12 1.19
CA LYS A 4 -14.66 -8.65 1.13
C LYS A 4 -13.26 -8.19 1.56
N MET A 5 -12.66 -8.84 2.56
CA MET A 5 -11.29 -8.55 2.98
C MET A 5 -10.28 -8.93 1.89
N ASN A 6 -10.41 -10.12 1.30
CA ASN A 6 -9.52 -10.57 0.21
C ASN A 6 -9.60 -9.66 -1.01
N ASP A 7 -10.80 -9.16 -1.34
CA ASP A 7 -10.97 -8.16 -2.41
C ASP A 7 -10.20 -6.87 -2.09
N LEU A 8 -10.24 -6.38 -0.84
CA LEU A 8 -9.52 -5.17 -0.43
C LEU A 8 -8.00 -5.38 -0.37
N TYR A 9 -7.52 -6.53 0.13
CA TYR A 9 -6.10 -6.88 0.11
C TYR A 9 -5.56 -6.90 -1.32
N ARG A 10 -6.31 -7.48 -2.26
CA ARG A 10 -5.95 -7.47 -3.68
C ARG A 10 -5.89 -6.04 -4.24
N ILE A 11 -6.88 -5.20 -3.94
CA ILE A 11 -6.88 -3.80 -4.40
C ILE A 11 -5.69 -3.02 -3.83
N ILE A 12 -5.31 -3.26 -2.57
CA ILE A 12 -4.11 -2.66 -1.95
C ILE A 12 -2.86 -3.07 -2.75
N ALA A 13 -2.66 -4.37 -2.98
CA ALA A 13 -1.50 -4.87 -3.73
C ALA A 13 -1.46 -4.34 -5.17
N GLU A 14 -2.59 -4.36 -5.89
CA GLU A 14 -2.70 -3.81 -7.25
C GLU A 14 -2.44 -2.30 -7.30
N THR A 15 -2.83 -1.55 -6.25
CA THR A 15 -2.60 -0.11 -6.20
C THR A 15 -1.13 0.19 -5.93
N ILE A 16 -0.48 -0.56 -5.05
CA ILE A 16 0.96 -0.45 -4.79
C ILE A 16 1.75 -0.79 -6.07
N ASP A 17 1.37 -1.86 -6.78
CA ASP A 17 1.98 -2.22 -8.06
C ASP A 17 1.89 -1.09 -9.09
N GLN A 18 0.73 -0.44 -9.21
CA GLN A 18 0.54 0.75 -10.07
C GLN A 18 1.38 1.97 -9.62
N MET A 19 1.73 2.07 -8.33
CA MET A 19 2.54 3.17 -7.80
C MET A 19 4.03 2.98 -8.06
N ILE A 20 4.50 1.75 -8.31
CA ILE A 20 5.92 1.43 -8.51
C ILE A 20 6.23 1.45 -10.02
N PRO A 21 7.08 2.39 -10.52
CA PRO A 21 7.30 2.56 -11.95
C PRO A 21 8.40 1.65 -12.54
N VAL A 22 8.86 0.66 -11.78
CA VAL A 22 9.98 -0.23 -12.14
C VAL A 22 9.66 -1.66 -11.70
N GLU A 23 10.36 -2.64 -12.25
CA GLU A 23 10.25 -4.01 -11.75
C GLU A 23 10.74 -4.11 -10.29
N TRP A 24 10.02 -4.86 -9.47
CA TRP A 24 10.25 -4.98 -8.04
C TRP A 24 10.09 -6.44 -7.56
N ALA A 25 10.79 -6.81 -6.50
CA ALA A 25 10.79 -8.17 -5.95
C ALA A 25 9.77 -8.35 -4.80
N GLU A 26 9.74 -7.39 -3.89
CA GLU A 26 8.85 -7.39 -2.72
C GLU A 26 8.55 -5.96 -2.25
N PHE A 27 7.51 -5.83 -1.42
CA PHE A 27 7.22 -4.60 -0.69
C PHE A 27 6.72 -4.86 0.73
N TYR A 28 6.99 -3.90 1.61
CA TYR A 28 6.46 -3.82 2.97
C TYR A 28 5.50 -2.65 3.06
N PHE A 29 4.23 -2.92 3.35
CA PHE A 29 3.18 -1.92 3.44
C PHE A 29 2.79 -1.66 4.89
N ASN A 30 2.62 -0.39 5.25
CA ASN A 30 2.12 0.04 6.54
C ASN A 30 0.96 1.02 6.37
N GLY A 31 -0.10 0.80 7.16
CA GLY A 31 -1.28 1.63 7.18
C GLY A 31 -1.59 2.10 8.59
N GLU A 32 -1.18 3.32 8.91
CA GLU A 32 -1.53 3.99 10.16
C GLU A 32 -2.76 4.85 9.92
N VAL A 33 -3.93 4.25 10.12
CA VAL A 33 -5.22 4.93 9.99
C VAL A 33 -6.02 4.69 11.26
N GLU A 34 -6.45 5.78 11.90
CA GLU A 34 -7.27 5.79 13.11
C GLU A 34 -8.34 6.88 12.96
N ASN A 35 -9.62 6.50 13.11
CA ASN A 35 -10.76 7.42 12.97
C ASN A 35 -10.80 8.22 11.64
N GLY A 36 -10.23 7.67 10.56
CA GLY A 36 -10.15 8.34 9.26
C GLY A 36 -8.99 9.33 9.12
N GLU A 37 -8.11 9.43 10.12
CA GLU A 37 -6.88 10.21 10.10
C GLU A 37 -5.65 9.30 10.02
N GLY A 38 -4.53 9.85 9.54
CA GLY A 38 -3.25 9.16 9.46
C GLY A 38 -2.69 9.08 8.05
N GLY A 39 -1.96 8.01 7.74
CA GLY A 39 -1.26 7.85 6.47
C GLY A 39 -0.99 6.40 6.10
N VAL A 40 -0.70 6.20 4.83
CA VAL A 40 -0.23 4.93 4.28
C VAL A 40 1.13 5.13 3.66
N PHE A 41 2.02 4.16 3.83
CA PHE A 41 3.31 4.18 3.17
C PHE A 41 3.80 2.76 2.93
N PHE A 42 4.77 2.63 2.02
CA PHE A 42 5.43 1.36 1.81
C PHE A 42 6.91 1.55 1.47
N PHE A 43 7.66 0.47 1.64
CA PHE A 43 9.01 0.31 1.12
C PHE A 43 8.96 -0.79 0.07
N PHE A 44 9.64 -0.62 -1.07
CA PHE A 44 9.75 -1.67 -2.08
C PHE A 44 11.19 -1.91 -2.49
N LYS A 45 11.48 -3.12 -2.95
CA LYS A 45 12.80 -3.55 -3.42
C LYS A 45 12.83 -3.62 -4.95
N PRO A 46 13.43 -2.65 -5.65
CA PRO A 46 13.62 -2.76 -7.09
C PRO A 46 14.51 -3.96 -7.44
N ILE A 47 14.27 -4.59 -8.59
CA ILE A 47 15.17 -5.63 -9.09
C ILE A 47 16.54 -5.00 -9.40
N ASN A 48 17.63 -5.68 -9.04
CA ASN A 48 19.02 -5.26 -9.24
C ASN A 48 19.46 -4.01 -8.43
N VAL A 49 18.74 -3.62 -7.38
CA VAL A 49 19.12 -2.52 -6.48
C VAL A 49 19.20 -3.04 -5.05
N ASP A 50 20.26 -2.70 -4.32
CA ASP A 50 20.52 -3.20 -2.97
C ASP A 50 19.67 -2.54 -1.87
N ASP A 51 19.15 -1.33 -2.12
CA ASP A 51 18.36 -0.58 -1.15
C ASP A 51 16.85 -0.64 -1.43
N TYR A 52 16.04 -0.61 -0.37
CA TYR A 52 14.61 -0.35 -0.49
C TYR A 52 14.37 1.12 -0.80
N VAL A 53 13.31 1.38 -1.55
CA VAL A 53 12.84 2.73 -1.88
C VAL A 53 11.58 3.02 -1.08
N TYR A 54 11.55 4.17 -0.42
CA TYR A 54 10.39 4.66 0.31
C TYR A 54 9.35 5.24 -0.65
N SER A 55 8.07 4.93 -0.44
CA SER A 55 6.99 5.32 -1.36
C SER A 55 6.91 6.83 -1.58
N LEU A 56 7.17 7.66 -0.57
CA LEU A 56 7.09 9.12 -0.73
C LEU A 56 8.24 9.70 -1.57
N ASP A 57 9.31 8.93 -1.81
CA ASP A 57 10.43 9.35 -2.66
C ASP A 57 10.18 9.06 -4.14
N ILE A 58 9.18 8.21 -4.47
CA ILE A 58 8.91 7.76 -5.84
C ILE A 58 8.70 8.93 -6.82
N PRO A 59 7.87 9.95 -6.53
CA PRO A 59 7.63 11.04 -7.47
C PRO A 59 8.92 11.76 -7.89
N ASN A 60 9.78 12.04 -6.91
CA ASN A 60 11.05 12.74 -7.15
C ASN A 60 12.09 11.81 -7.80
N LYS A 61 12.22 10.57 -7.32
CA LYS A 61 13.25 9.62 -7.77
C LYS A 61 13.04 9.18 -9.22
N TYR A 62 11.78 8.99 -9.63
CA TYR A 62 11.42 8.49 -10.96
C TYR A 62 10.77 9.53 -11.86
N ASN A 63 10.76 10.80 -11.44
CA ASN A 63 10.16 11.92 -12.18
C ASN A 63 8.70 11.66 -12.59
N ILE A 64 7.90 11.15 -11.64
CA ILE A 64 6.48 10.87 -11.81
C ILE A 64 5.67 12.12 -11.46
N ASN A 65 4.58 12.34 -12.20
CA ASN A 65 3.67 13.45 -11.93
C ASN A 65 3.05 13.32 -10.52
N SER A 66 3.30 14.29 -9.65
CA SER A 66 2.81 14.24 -8.26
C SER A 66 1.29 14.20 -8.15
N ASN A 67 0.55 14.80 -9.08
CA ASN A 67 -0.92 14.75 -9.04
C ASN A 67 -1.45 13.35 -9.36
N GLU A 68 -0.88 12.67 -10.34
CA GLU A 68 -1.24 11.28 -10.67
C GLU A 68 -0.86 10.34 -9.52
N TYR A 69 0.32 10.54 -8.93
CA TYR A 69 0.77 9.77 -7.78
C TYR A 69 -0.14 9.95 -6.56
N ASN A 70 -0.51 11.20 -6.24
CA ASN A 70 -1.42 11.52 -5.14
C ASN A 70 -2.80 10.88 -5.33
N GLN A 71 -3.27 10.68 -6.56
CA GLN A 71 -4.54 9.97 -6.81
C GLN A 71 -4.45 8.49 -6.42
N LEU A 72 -3.32 7.84 -6.72
CA LEU A 72 -3.06 6.45 -6.32
C LEU A 72 -2.89 6.34 -4.79
N GLU A 73 -2.16 7.25 -4.17
CA GLU A 73 -2.00 7.30 -2.71
C GLU A 73 -3.35 7.48 -2.00
N ASN A 74 -4.21 8.38 -2.48
CA ASN A 74 -5.56 8.56 -1.95
C ASN A 74 -6.43 7.29 -2.09
N ARG A 75 -6.29 6.57 -3.22
CA ARG A 75 -6.97 5.28 -3.42
C ARG A 75 -6.46 4.24 -2.44
N LEU A 76 -5.15 4.17 -2.23
CA LEU A 76 -4.51 3.26 -1.28
C LEU A 76 -5.02 3.54 0.14
N PHE A 77 -4.95 4.80 0.59
CA PHE A 77 -5.45 5.24 1.89
C PHE A 77 -6.91 4.86 2.12
N LYS A 78 -7.80 5.19 1.17
CA LYS A 78 -9.22 4.87 1.27
C LYS A 78 -9.47 3.37 1.37
N THR A 79 -8.79 2.57 0.55
CA THR A 79 -8.92 1.11 0.55
C THR A 79 -8.44 0.52 1.87
N THR A 80 -7.35 1.03 2.43
CA THR A 80 -6.84 0.64 3.75
C THR A 80 -7.84 0.98 4.86
N ASN A 81 -8.44 2.19 4.82
CA ASN A 81 -9.47 2.58 5.78
C ASN A 81 -10.71 1.68 5.69
N ASP A 82 -11.18 1.36 4.48
CA ASP A 82 -12.29 0.43 4.24
C ASP A 82 -11.99 -0.96 4.81
N LEU A 83 -10.75 -1.43 4.69
CA LEU A 83 -10.33 -2.71 5.25
C LEU A 83 -10.31 -2.67 6.78
N LYS A 84 -9.76 -1.62 7.40
CA LYS A 84 -9.79 -1.46 8.86
C LYS A 84 -11.21 -1.41 9.42
N ASN A 85 -12.12 -0.73 8.74
CA ASN A 85 -13.53 -0.67 9.13
C ASN A 85 -14.17 -2.05 9.20
N ILE A 86 -13.79 -3.00 8.31
CA ILE A 86 -14.28 -4.38 8.41
C ILE A 86 -13.83 -5.05 9.72
N PHE A 87 -12.59 -4.84 10.18
CA PHE A 87 -12.14 -5.40 11.45
C PHE A 87 -12.93 -4.83 12.62
N LEU A 88 -13.08 -3.49 12.66
CA LEU A 88 -13.83 -2.78 13.71
C LEU A 88 -15.30 -3.20 13.76
N GLU A 89 -15.98 -3.25 12.61
CA GLU A 89 -17.38 -3.69 12.50
C GLU A 89 -17.60 -5.12 13.00
N ASN A 90 -16.55 -5.95 13.02
CA ASN A 90 -16.59 -7.33 13.48
C ASN A 90 -15.96 -7.52 14.88
N GLY A 91 -15.67 -6.43 15.60
CA GLY A 91 -15.10 -6.46 16.96
C GLY A 91 -13.68 -7.02 17.02
N GLN A 92 -12.92 -6.92 15.93
CA GLN A 92 -11.52 -7.35 15.83
C GLN A 92 -10.59 -6.14 15.87
N GLU A 93 -9.42 -6.32 16.49
CA GLU A 93 -8.34 -5.34 16.44
C GLU A 93 -7.87 -5.17 14.98
N PRO A 94 -7.74 -3.93 14.47
CA PRO A 94 -7.20 -3.69 13.13
C PRO A 94 -5.73 -4.13 13.05
N TRP A 95 -5.30 -4.56 11.87
CA TRP A 95 -3.88 -4.75 11.57
C TRP A 95 -3.21 -3.43 11.19
N PHE A 96 -1.89 -3.35 11.38
CA PHE A 96 -1.08 -2.15 11.11
C PHE A 96 -0.13 -2.33 9.92
N SER A 97 0.37 -3.55 9.66
CA SER A 97 1.31 -3.83 8.56
C SER A 97 0.95 -5.06 7.72
N ILE A 98 1.37 -5.07 6.46
CA ILE A 98 1.28 -6.18 5.50
C ILE A 98 2.65 -6.38 4.85
N HIS A 99 3.05 -7.64 4.68
CA HIS A 99 4.23 -8.03 3.90
C HIS A 99 3.79 -8.80 2.65
N TYR A 100 4.38 -8.49 1.48
CA TYR A 100 4.11 -9.17 0.21
C TYR A 100 5.41 -9.52 -0.51
N GLU A 101 5.59 -10.82 -0.79
CA GLU A 101 6.72 -11.37 -1.56
C GLU A 101 6.23 -11.99 -2.86
N THR A 102 6.92 -11.74 -3.97
CA THR A 102 6.72 -12.51 -5.21
C THR A 102 7.65 -13.73 -5.21
N TYR A 103 7.08 -14.94 -5.33
CA TYR A 103 7.88 -16.14 -5.58
C TYR A 103 8.08 -16.27 -7.10
N LEU A 104 9.31 -16.07 -7.57
CA LEU A 104 9.73 -16.39 -8.95
C LEU A 104 9.85 -17.90 -9.16
#